data_AF-A0A1S2MET6-F1
#
_entry.id   AF-A0A1S2MET6-F1
#
_cell.length_a   1.000
_cell.length_b   1.000
_cell.length_c   1.000
_cell.angle_alpha   90.00
_cell.angle_beta   90.00
_cell.angle_gamma   90.00
#
_symmetry.space_group_name_H-M   'P 1'
#
loop_
_entity.id
_entity.type
_entity.pdbx_description
1 polymer ?
#
loop_
_entity_poly.entity_id
_entity_poly.type
_entity_poly.pdbx_seq_one_letter_code
_entity_poly.pdbx_strand_id
1 'polypeptide(L)'
;MVGHNRIRQNLKEPKRDILFNLFEFIIKEYGTDKCTILWWYGEKKPSTKIISIEDSEFLQDLWLKISGNYLLFLPLQFEVNRITEKDEGEFIGMILFTYSHLILKSPDAYEIVYLSLNK
;
A
#
# COMPACT_ATOMS: atom_id res chain seq x y z
N MET A 1 -1.05 -29.42 -29.04
CA MET A 1 -0.83 -29.68 -27.61
C MET A 1 0.06 -28.57 -27.09
N VAL A 2 -0.50 -27.57 -26.40
CA VAL A 2 0.26 -26.40 -25.94
C VAL A 2 0.62 -26.64 -24.48
N GLY A 3 1.90 -26.94 -24.23
CA GLY A 3 2.44 -27.05 -22.88
C GLY A 3 2.49 -25.67 -22.24
N HIS A 4 1.56 -25.40 -21.34
CA HIS A 4 1.62 -24.23 -20.47
C HIS A 4 2.69 -24.45 -19.39
N ASN A 5 3.93 -24.06 -19.68
CA ASN A 5 4.93 -23.85 -18.62
C ASN A 5 4.61 -22.55 -17.89
N ARG A 6 3.67 -22.62 -16.94
CA ARG A 6 3.42 -21.57 -15.96
C ARG A 6 4.50 -21.67 -14.88
N ILE A 7 5.55 -20.86 -14.99
CA ILE A 7 6.50 -20.66 -13.90
C ILE A 7 5.75 -19.83 -12.84
N ARG A 8 5.03 -20.49 -11.93
CA ARG A 8 4.48 -19.83 -10.74
C ARG A 8 5.62 -19.50 -9.80
N GLN A 9 6.21 -18.32 -9.92
CA GLN A 9 6.97 -17.77 -8.81
C GLN A 9 5.97 -17.34 -7.72
N ASN A 10 5.84 -18.18 -6.68
CA ASN A 10 5.26 -17.79 -5.40
C ASN A 10 6.22 -16.79 -4.74
N LEU A 11 6.01 -15.49 -4.94
CA LEU A 11 6.78 -14.45 -4.25
C LEU A 11 6.11 -14.11 -2.91
N LYS A 12 5.81 -15.12 -2.09
CA LYS A 12 4.90 -15.02 -0.93
C LYS A 12 5.19 -13.85 0.02
N GLU A 13 6.42 -13.37 0.18
CA GLU A 13 6.73 -12.32 1.15
C GLU A 13 7.54 -11.20 0.49
N PRO A 14 7.23 -9.91 0.75
CA PRO A 14 8.10 -8.83 0.31
C PRO A 14 9.46 -8.99 1.02
N LYS A 15 10.52 -9.16 0.23
CA LYS A 15 11.89 -9.23 0.75
C LYS A 15 12.18 -7.97 1.58
N ARG A 16 13.00 -8.10 2.64
CA ARG A 16 13.39 -6.97 3.50
C ARG A 16 13.93 -5.79 2.69
N ASP A 17 14.69 -6.04 1.62
CA ASP A 17 15.21 -5.01 0.72
C ASP A 17 14.11 -4.18 0.05
N ILE A 18 12.98 -4.80 -0.32
CA ILE A 18 11.83 -4.10 -0.94
C ILE A 18 11.19 -3.17 0.08
N LEU A 19 11.03 -3.63 1.32
CA LEU A 19 10.47 -2.81 2.39
C LEU A 19 11.40 -1.66 2.77
N PHE A 20 12.70 -1.92 2.82
CA PHE A 20 13.70 -0.87 3.07
C PHE A 20 13.62 0.22 2.00
N ASN A 21 13.64 -0.16 0.72
CA ASN A 21 13.49 0.76 -0.41
C ASN A 21 12.15 1.53 -0.37
N LEU A 22 11.07 0.86 0.04
CA LEU A 22 9.77 1.49 0.22
C LEU A 22 9.81 2.56 1.32
N PHE A 23 10.41 2.27 2.47
CA PHE A 23 10.56 3.26 3.54
C PHE A 23 11.48 4.41 3.14
N GLU A 24 12.59 4.15 2.43
CA GLU A 24 13.42 5.23 1.88
C GLU A 24 12.63 6.12 0.90
N PHE A 25 11.79 5.52 0.07
CA PHE A 25 10.92 6.26 -0.85
C PHE A 25 9.87 7.09 -0.08
N ILE A 26 9.25 6.52 0.93
CA ILE A 26 8.29 7.21 1.82
C ILE A 26 8.97 8.38 2.53
N ILE A 27 10.20 8.22 3.04
CA ILE A 27 10.97 9.29 3.68
C ILE A 27 11.22 10.42 2.67
N LYS A 28 11.57 10.07 1.43
CA LYS A 28 11.81 11.06 0.38
C LYS A 28 10.54 11.82 -0.01
N GLU A 29 9.40 11.14 -0.14
CA GLU A 29 8.15 11.75 -0.57
C GLU A 29 7.44 12.52 0.55
N TYR A 30 7.41 11.97 1.77
CA TYR A 30 6.66 12.54 2.90
C TYR A 30 7.55 13.30 3.89
N GLY A 31 8.87 13.21 3.77
CA GLY A 31 9.81 13.88 4.67
C GLY A 31 9.87 13.29 6.08
N THR A 32 9.38 12.07 6.29
CA THR A 32 9.30 11.41 7.61
C THR A 32 9.52 9.90 7.50
N ASP A 33 10.09 9.30 8.54
CA ASP A 33 10.29 7.85 8.70
C ASP A 33 9.00 7.06 8.98
N LYS A 34 7.87 7.77 9.11
CA LYS A 34 6.58 7.19 9.45
C LYS A 34 5.54 7.49 8.39
N CYS A 35 4.68 6.53 8.14
CA CYS A 35 3.52 6.71 7.28
C CYS A 35 2.29 6.05 7.88
N THR A 36 1.13 6.56 7.51
CA THR A 36 -0.14 5.92 7.80
C THR A 36 -0.42 4.92 6.69
N ILE A 37 -0.49 3.63 7.02
CA ILE A 37 -1.00 2.62 6.10
C ILE A 37 -2.50 2.44 6.26
N LEU A 38 -3.14 2.08 5.15
CA LEU A 38 -4.58 1.88 5.07
C LEU A 38 -4.90 0.66 4.20
N TRP A 39 -5.75 -0.24 4.70
CA TRP A 39 -6.14 -1.47 4.01
C TRP A 39 -7.58 -1.86 4.29
N TRP A 40 -8.19 -2.61 3.37
CA TRP A 40 -9.50 -3.23 3.55
C TRP A 40 -9.35 -4.73 3.80
N TYR A 41 -10.19 -5.27 4.69
CA TYR A 41 -10.22 -6.70 5.00
C TYR A 41 -11.67 -7.21 4.99
N GLY A 42 -12.33 -7.11 3.83
CA GLY A 42 -13.73 -7.53 3.66
C GLY A 42 -14.77 -6.60 4.30
N GLU A 43 -14.35 -5.49 4.90
CA GLU A 43 -15.20 -4.48 5.51
C GLU A 43 -15.31 -3.24 4.62
N LYS A 44 -16.43 -2.50 4.71
CA LYS A 44 -16.60 -1.21 4.00
C LYS A 44 -15.69 -0.10 4.54
N LYS A 45 -15.26 -0.22 5.79
CA LYS A 45 -14.36 0.73 6.43
C LYS A 45 -12.94 0.16 6.43
N PRO A 46 -11.95 0.87 5.89
CA PRO A 46 -10.58 0.41 5.96
C PRO A 46 -10.03 0.54 7.37
N SER A 47 -9.14 -0.38 7.69
CA SER A 47 -8.27 -0.30 8.86
C SER A 47 -7.09 0.60 8.56
N THR A 48 -6.59 1.28 9.60
CA THR A 48 -5.42 2.16 9.48
C THR A 48 -4.46 1.94 10.63
N LYS A 49 -3.16 2.12 10.35
CA LYS A 49 -2.12 2.08 11.36
C LYS A 49 -0.96 2.98 10.93
N ILE A 50 -0.36 3.67 11.88
CA ILE A 50 0.91 4.37 11.65
C ILE A 50 2.02 3.33 11.80
N ILE A 51 2.89 3.25 10.81
CA ILE A 51 4.02 2.33 10.79
C ILE A 51 5.32 3.06 10.50
N SER A 52 6.41 2.45 10.96
CA SER A 52 7.79 2.86 10.72
C SER A 52 8.58 1.65 10.21
N ILE A 53 9.86 1.82 9.87
CA ILE A 53 10.73 0.70 9.48
C ILE A 53 10.82 -0.42 10.53
N GLU A 54 10.64 -0.06 11.80
CA GLU A 54 10.57 -0.98 12.94
C GLU A 54 9.35 -1.92 12.86
N ASP A 55 8.26 -1.47 12.23
CA ASP A 55 7.05 -2.28 11.98
C ASP A 55 7.18 -3.14 10.70
N SER A 56 8.39 -3.31 10.14
CA SER A 56 8.59 -4.08 8.92
C SER A 56 8.08 -5.52 9.01
N GLU A 57 8.24 -6.20 10.15
CA GLU A 57 7.70 -7.54 10.38
C GLU A 57 6.16 -7.55 10.35
N PHE A 58 5.53 -6.54 10.97
CA PHE A 58 4.08 -6.36 10.90
C PHE A 58 3.62 -6.10 9.47
N LEU A 59 4.35 -5.26 8.72
CA LEU A 59 4.05 -4.95 7.33
C LEU A 59 4.18 -6.19 6.44
N GLN A 60 5.17 -7.06 6.66
CA GLN A 60 5.32 -8.34 5.95
C GLN A 60 4.12 -9.27 6.19
N ASP A 61 3.74 -9.46 7.45
CA ASP A 61 2.60 -10.29 7.83
C ASP A 61 1.28 -9.73 7.28
N LEU A 62 1.09 -8.40 7.37
CA LEU A 62 -0.07 -7.74 6.78
C LEU A 62 -0.11 -7.95 5.26
N TRP A 63 1.01 -7.72 4.56
CA TRP A 63 1.11 -7.86 3.11
C TRP A 63 0.64 -9.22 2.61
N LEU A 64 1.00 -10.28 3.34
CA LEU A 64 0.56 -11.65 3.13
C LEU A 64 -0.95 -11.81 3.36
N LYS A 65 -1.45 -11.30 4.49
CA LYS A 65 -2.86 -11.43 4.90
C LYS A 65 -3.82 -10.74 3.94
N ILE A 66 -3.43 -9.58 3.41
CA ILE A 66 -4.22 -8.79 2.46
C ILE A 66 -3.80 -9.05 1.01
N SER A 67 -3.15 -10.18 0.70
CA SER A 67 -2.87 -10.58 -0.68
C SER A 67 -4.17 -10.60 -1.50
N GLY A 68 -4.20 -9.92 -2.65
CA GLY A 68 -5.43 -9.68 -3.41
C GLY A 68 -6.15 -8.36 -3.11
N ASN A 69 -5.70 -7.59 -2.11
CA ASN A 69 -6.25 -6.25 -1.79
C ASN A 69 -5.16 -5.18 -1.90
N TYR A 70 -5.61 -3.92 -1.97
CA TYR A 70 -4.74 -2.76 -1.95
C TYR A 70 -4.25 -2.43 -0.53
N LEU A 71 -3.01 -1.94 -0.45
CA LEU A 71 -2.46 -1.29 0.74
C LEU A 71 -2.02 0.11 0.34
N LEU A 72 -2.62 1.13 0.93
CA LEU A 72 -2.23 2.52 0.69
C LEU A 72 -1.21 2.94 1.74
N PHE A 73 -0.24 3.73 1.32
CA PHE A 73 0.71 4.42 2.18
C PHE A 73 0.42 5.91 2.04
N LEU A 74 0.18 6.56 3.17
CA LEU A 74 -0.29 7.94 3.27
C LEU A 74 0.63 8.72 4.22
N PRO A 75 0.74 10.04 4.04
CA PRO A 75 1.51 10.88 4.95
C PRO A 75 0.88 10.85 6.35
N LEU A 76 1.69 11.08 7.40
CA LEU A 76 1.22 11.17 8.79
C LEU A 76 0.10 12.21 8.99
N GLN A 77 0.11 13.28 8.20
CA GLN A 77 -0.89 14.35 8.24
C GLN A 77 -2.25 13.92 7.68
N PHE A 78 -2.37 12.67 7.21
CA PHE A 78 -3.63 12.13 6.71
C PHE A 78 -4.67 12.03 7.83
N GLU A 79 -5.75 12.80 7.68
CA GLU A 79 -6.87 12.77 8.62
C GLU A 79 -7.74 11.53 8.37
N VAL A 80 -7.59 10.54 9.24
CA VAL A 80 -8.39 9.29 9.24
C VAL A 80 -9.91 9.56 9.27
N ASN A 81 -10.33 10.70 9.80
CA ASN A 81 -11.73 11.11 9.85
C ASN A 81 -12.34 11.40 8.47
N ARG A 82 -11.52 11.56 7.42
CA ARG A 82 -11.98 11.68 6.04
C ARG A 82 -12.30 10.34 5.39
N ILE A 83 -12.04 9.23 6.08
CA ILE A 83 -12.44 7.89 5.65
C ILE A 83 -13.94 7.73 5.87
N THR A 84 -14.71 8.17 4.90
CA THR A 84 -16.13 7.85 4.77
C THR A 84 -16.30 6.42 4.26
N GLU A 85 -17.45 5.78 4.53
CA GLU A 85 -17.84 4.54 3.85
C GLU A 85 -17.96 4.81 2.34
N LYS A 86 -16.88 4.56 1.60
CA LYS A 86 -16.79 4.71 0.16
C LYS A 86 -16.21 3.43 -0.43
N ASP A 87 -16.58 3.16 -1.68
CA ASP A 87 -15.97 2.12 -2.48
C ASP A 87 -14.45 2.33 -2.54
N GLU A 88 -13.69 1.23 -2.50
CA GLU A 88 -12.22 1.24 -2.48
C GLU A 88 -11.63 2.09 -3.62
N GLY A 89 -12.16 1.92 -4.83
CA GLY A 89 -11.73 2.68 -6.00
C GLY A 89 -12.02 4.18 -5.92
N GLU A 90 -13.20 4.57 -5.41
CA GLU A 90 -13.53 5.99 -5.21
C GLU A 90 -12.63 6.62 -4.15
N PHE A 91 -12.31 5.87 -3.09
CA PHE A 91 -11.41 6.35 -2.06
C PHE A 91 -9.99 6.56 -2.61
N ILE A 92 -9.43 5.58 -3.32
CA ILE A 92 -8.11 5.70 -3.97
C ILE A 92 -8.07 6.93 -4.88
N GLY A 93 -9.11 7.14 -5.71
CA GLY A 93 -9.22 8.32 -6.57
C GLY A 93 -9.27 9.63 -5.80
N MET A 94 -10.03 9.69 -4.69
CA MET A 94 -10.12 10.88 -3.84
C MET A 94 -8.77 11.23 -3.19
N ILE A 95 -8.04 10.22 -2.70
CA ILE A 95 -6.72 10.41 -2.12
C ILE A 95 -5.74 10.93 -3.17
N LEU A 96 -5.70 10.29 -4.34
CA LEU A 96 -4.84 10.70 -5.44
C LEU A 96 -5.14 12.15 -5.85
N PHE A 97 -6.41 12.54 -5.93
CA PHE A 97 -6.81 13.92 -6.22
C PHE A 97 -6.41 14.90 -5.12
N THR A 98 -6.56 14.51 -3.85
CA THR A 98 -6.27 15.37 -2.69
C THR A 98 -4.78 15.65 -2.55
N TYR A 99 -3.96 14.60 -2.62
CA TYR A 99 -2.51 14.69 -2.37
C TYR A 99 -1.70 14.85 -3.66
N SER A 100 -2.33 14.72 -4.83
CA SER A 100 -1.69 14.71 -6.17
C SER A 100 -0.68 13.56 -6.36
N HIS A 101 -0.43 12.74 -5.35
CA HIS A 101 0.36 11.53 -5.41
C HIS A 101 -0.16 10.52 -4.39
N LEU A 102 0.08 9.24 -4.66
CA LEU A 102 -0.33 8.12 -3.81
C LEU A 102 0.63 6.94 -4.02
N ILE A 103 1.13 6.40 -2.92
CA ILE A 103 1.90 5.15 -2.89
C ILE A 103 0.93 4.04 -2.50
N LEU A 104 0.84 2.99 -3.31
CA LEU A 104 -0.02 1.85 -3.01
C LEU A 104 0.59 0.53 -3.48
N LYS A 105 0.33 -0.53 -2.73
CA LYS A 105 0.58 -1.92 -3.14
C LYS A 105 -0.61 -2.42 -3.94
N SER A 106 -0.35 -3.02 -5.09
CA SER A 106 -1.39 -3.59 -5.96
C SER A 106 -1.94 -4.92 -5.41
N PRO A 107 -3.17 -5.31 -5.76
CA PRO A 107 -3.77 -6.58 -5.35
C PRO A 107 -2.95 -7.79 -5.83
N ASP A 108 -2.21 -7.68 -6.94
CA ASP A 108 -1.32 -8.71 -7.47
C ASP A 108 -0.16 -9.07 -6.52
N ALA A 109 0.05 -8.25 -5.47
CA ALA A 109 0.93 -8.48 -4.33
C ALA A 109 2.43 -8.34 -4.56
N TYR A 110 2.86 -8.01 -5.77
CA TYR A 110 4.28 -7.94 -6.13
C TYR A 110 4.81 -6.55 -6.47
N GLU A 111 3.95 -5.54 -6.57
CA GLU A 111 4.37 -4.21 -7.01
C GLU A 111 3.84 -3.13 -6.08
N ILE A 112 4.75 -2.23 -5.70
CA ILE A 112 4.40 -0.91 -5.19
C ILE A 112 4.26 0.01 -6.39
N VAL A 113 3.11 0.66 -6.48
CA VAL A 113 2.76 1.63 -7.51
C VAL A 113 2.79 3.00 -6.88
N TYR A 114 3.53 3.91 -7.49
CA TYR A 114 3.45 5.34 -7.22
C TYR A 114 2.60 5.98 -8.31
N LEU A 115 1.43 6.48 -7.93
CA LEU A 115 0.57 7.27 -8.79
C LEU A 115 0.82 8.74 -8.51
N SER A 116 1.06 9.53 -9.54
CA SER A 116 1.16 10.99 -9.44
C SER A 116 0.31 11.64 -10.52
N LEU A 117 -0.49 12.64 -10.13
CA LEU A 117 -1.17 13.52 -11.08
C LEU A 117 -0.19 14.62 -11.50
N ASN A 118 0.22 14.58 -12.76
CA ASN A 118 0.96 15.70 -13.34
C ASN A 118 -0.03 16.85 -13.55
N LYS A 119 0.15 17.94 -12.82
CA LYS A 119 -0.66 19.16 -12.94
C LYS A 119 -0.19 20.04 -14.08
#